data_AF-A0A8S2VFL5-F1
#
_entry.id   AF-A0A8S2VFL5-F1
#
_cell.length_a   1.000
_cell.length_b   1.000
_cell.length_c   1.000
_cell.angle_alpha   90.00
_cell.angle_beta   90.00
_cell.angle_gamma   90.00
#
_symmetry.space_group_name_H-M   'P 1'
#
loop_
_entity.id
_entity.type
_entity.pdbx_description
1 polymer ?
#
loop_
_entity_poly.entity_id
_entity_poly.type
_entity_poly.pdbx_seq_one_letter_code
_entity_poly.pdbx_strand_id
1 'polypeptide(L)' 'MPGLLGKNDKQLNTTDANESRLVTKCRWVVESFHARFKKRRFFSERIDQSFLLNIGKLTRIVAASLNKYRSLINDANSD' A
#
# COMPACT_ATOMS: atom_id res chain seq x y z
N MET A 1 13.02 -2.03 -5.94
CA MET A 1 12.48 -3.37 -6.31
C MET A 1 13.16 -4.43 -5.44
N PRO A 2 12.62 -5.65 -5.29
CA PRO A 2 13.32 -6.70 -4.52
C PRO A 2 14.71 -6.97 -5.10
N GLY A 3 15.70 -7.21 -4.25
CA GLY A 3 17.05 -7.57 -4.68
C GLY A 3 17.07 -8.88 -5.46
N LEU A 4 17.91 -8.94 -6.49
CA LEU A 4 18.14 -10.13 -7.30
C LEU A 4 19.41 -10.83 -6.80
N LEU A 5 19.37 -12.16 -6.70
CA LEU A 5 20.55 -12.96 -6.37
C LEU A 5 21.55 -12.96 -7.54
N GLY A 6 22.84 -12.94 -7.21
CA GLY A 6 23.91 -13.19 -8.15
C GLY A 6 23.93 -14.64 -8.63
N LYS A 7 24.65 -14.90 -9.72
CA LYS A 7 24.81 -16.26 -10.25
C LYS A 7 25.58 -17.12 -9.23
N ASN A 8 24.96 -18.19 -8.75
CA ASN A 8 25.42 -19.13 -7.71
C ASN A 8 25.22 -18.68 -6.25
N ASP A 9 24.65 -17.51 -6.00
CA ASP A 9 24.28 -17.12 -4.64
C ASP A 9 23.01 -17.85 -4.20
N LYS A 10 22.96 -18.25 -2.92
CA LYS A 10 21.76 -18.82 -2.31
C LYS A 10 20.99 -17.83 -1.45
N GLN A 11 21.61 -16.71 -1.08
CA GLN A 11 21.01 -15.68 -0.23
C GLN A 11 21.65 -14.32 -0.53
N LEU A 12 20.88 -13.25 -0.31
CA LEU A 12 21.40 -11.87 -0.26
C LEU A 12 22.27 -11.67 0.98
N ASN A 13 23.24 -10.76 0.87
CA ASN A 13 23.96 -10.25 2.04
C ASN A 13 22.97 -9.59 3.02
N THR A 14 23.30 -9.54 4.31
CA THR A 14 22.43 -9.02 5.37
C THR A 14 21.94 -7.60 5.05
N THR A 15 22.81 -6.73 4.54
CA THR A 15 22.45 -5.35 4.17
C THR A 15 21.40 -5.32 3.05
N ASP A 16 21.67 -6.01 1.94
CA ASP A 16 20.79 -6.04 0.77
C ASP A 16 19.46 -6.75 1.06
N ALA A 17 19.51 -7.78 1.91
CA ALA A 17 18.34 -8.49 2.41
C ALA A 17 17.45 -7.56 3.25
N ASN A 18 18.06 -6.75 4.12
CA ASN A 18 17.34 -5.79 4.95
C ASN A 18 16.71 -4.66 4.12
N GLU A 19 17.42 -4.15 3.12
CA GLU A 19 16.86 -3.17 2.18
C GLU A 19 15.69 -3.75 1.38
N SER A 20 15.84 -4.97 0.85
CA SER A 20 14.76 -5.67 0.14
C SER A 20 13.53 -5.90 1.02
N ARG A 21 13.73 -6.23 2.30
CA ARG A 21 12.64 -6.36 3.28
C ARG A 21 11.95 -5.02 3.54
N LEU A 22 12.70 -3.92 3.66
CA LEU A 22 12.13 -2.58 3.82
C LEU A 22 11.19 -2.24 2.67
N VAL A 23 11.67 -2.38 1.43
CA VAL A 23 10.88 -2.13 0.21
C VAL A 23 9.62 -3.00 0.19
N THR A 24 9.74 -4.26 0.59
CA THR A 24 8.60 -5.19 0.63
C THR A 24 7.56 -4.79 1.67
N LYS A 25 7.99 -4.39 2.88
CA LYS A 25 7.08 -3.88 3.92
C LYS A 25 6.36 -2.62 3.47
N CYS A 26 7.08 -1.66 2.87
CA CYS A 26 6.46 -0.46 2.30
C CYS A 26 5.42 -0.82 1.23
N ARG A 27 5.74 -1.75 0.32
CA ARG A 27 4.80 -2.25 -0.69
C ARG A 27 3.55 -2.84 -0.05
N TRP A 28 3.69 -3.68 0.98
CA TRP A 28 2.53 -4.26 1.70
C TRP A 28 1.62 -3.20 2.30
N VAL A 29 2.19 -2.13 2.88
CA VAL A 29 1.41 -1.00 3.41
C VAL A 29 0.65 -0.29 2.29
N VAL A 30 1.32 0.01 1.17
CA VAL A 30 0.71 0.68 0.01
C VAL A 30 -0.40 -0.19 -0.61
N GLU A 31 -0.15 -1.49 -0.82
CA GLU A 31 -1.13 -2.43 -1.37
C GLU A 31 -2.35 -2.58 -0.45
N SER A 32 -2.12 -2.67 0.86
CA SER A 32 -3.20 -2.73 1.86
C SER A 32 -4.08 -1.48 1.81
N PHE A 33 -3.48 -0.30 1.65
CA PHE A 33 -4.20 0.95 1.50
C PHE A 33 -4.95 1.02 0.17
N HIS A 34 -4.30 0.64 -0.93
CA HIS A 34 -4.89 0.60 -2.27
C HIS A 34 -6.11 -0.35 -2.34
N ALA A 35 -6.03 -1.52 -1.71
CA ALA A 35 -7.15 -2.46 -1.60
C ALA A 35 -8.37 -1.83 -0.89
N ARG A 36 -8.15 -0.95 0.08
CA ARG A 36 -9.24 -0.22 0.76
C ARG A 36 -9.89 0.83 -0.15
N PHE A 37 -9.10 1.50 -0.98
CA PHE A 37 -9.61 2.44 -1.97
C PHE A 37 -10.45 1.74 -3.04
N LYS A 38 -10.00 0.59 -3.54
CA LYS A 38 -10.75 -0.22 -4.52
C LYS A 38 -12.13 -0.67 -4.04
N LYS A 39 -12.35 -0.82 -2.73
CA LYS A 39 -13.67 -1.14 -2.18
C LYS A 39 -14.67 0.03 -2.25
N ARG A 40 -14.23 1.25 -2.56
CA ARG A 40 -15.11 2.41 -2.70
C ARG A 40 -15.55 2.52 -4.15
N ARG A 41 -16.88 2.52 -4.37
CA ARG A 41 -17.51 2.64 -5.70
C ARG A 41 -16.89 3.74 -6.56
N PHE A 42 -16.62 4.91 -5.97
CA PHE A 42 -15.99 6.04 -6.65
C PHE A 42 -14.63 5.73 -7.30
N PHE A 43 -13.80 4.90 -6.66
CA PHE A 43 -12.47 4.52 -7.16
C PHE A 43 -12.43 3.13 -7.80
N SER A 44 -13.55 2.41 -7.79
CA SER A 44 -13.67 1.07 -8.39
C SER A 44 -14.05 1.11 -9.86
N GLU A 45 -14.75 2.17 -10.29
CA GLU A 45 -15.25 2.36 -11.65
C GLU A 45 -14.44 3.43 -12.40
N ARG A 46 -14.89 3.78 -13.62
CA ARG A 46 -14.32 4.89 -14.37
C ARG A 46 -14.60 6.20 -13.67
N ILE A 47 -13.55 6.96 -13.40
CA ILE A 47 -13.63 8.31 -12.85
C ILE A 47 -13.96 9.26 -14.00
N ASP A 48 -15.02 10.06 -13.86
CA ASP A 48 -15.34 11.10 -14.84
C ASP A 48 -14.22 12.16 -14.89
N GLN A 49 -13.94 12.66 -16.10
CA GLN A 49 -12.85 13.60 -16.38
C GLN A 49 -12.93 14.85 -15.50
N SER A 50 -14.15 15.30 -15.20
CA SER A 50 -14.46 16.44 -14.32
C SER A 50 -13.81 16.30 -12.93
N PHE A 51 -13.72 15.07 -12.41
CA PHE A 51 -13.16 14.79 -11.09
C PHE A 51 -11.64 14.64 -11.11
N LEU A 52 -10.99 14.44 -12.27
CA LEU A 52 -9.53 14.28 -12.34
C LEU A 52 -8.79 15.53 -11.87
N LEU A 53 -9.33 16.72 -12.17
CA LEU A 53 -8.78 17.99 -11.70
C LEU A 53 -8.73 18.07 -10.16
N ASN A 54 -9.60 17.33 -9.47
CA ASN A 54 -9.72 17.32 -8.01
C ASN A 54 -9.36 15.98 -7.37
N ILE A 55 -8.78 15.03 -8.12
CA ILE A 55 -8.59 13.65 -7.67
C ILE A 55 -7.72 13.56 -6.40
N GLY A 56 -6.71 14.43 -6.28
CA GLY A 56 -5.86 14.50 -5.10
C GLY A 56 -6.63 14.91 -3.84
N LYS A 57 -7.56 15.86 -3.95
CA LYS A 57 -8.42 16.29 -2.83
C LYS A 57 -9.39 15.17 -2.44
N LEU A 58 -10.03 14.54 -3.43
CA LEU A 58 -10.95 13.41 -3.21
C LEU A 58 -10.25 12.23 -2.53
N THR A 59 -9.02 11.92 -2.97
CA THR A 59 -8.20 10.87 -2.37
C THR A 59 -7.88 11.18 -0.91
N ARG A 60 -7.51 12.42 -0.58
CA ARG A 60 -7.25 12.84 0.81
C ARG A 60 -8.49 12.77 1.69
N ILE A 61 -9.66 13.18 1.18
CA ILE A 61 -10.93 13.11 1.92
C ILE A 61 -11.28 11.65 2.25
N VAL A 62 -11.15 10.75 1.28
CA VAL A 62 -11.41 9.32 1.50
C VAL A 62 -10.37 8.69 2.42
N ALA A 63 -9.09 9.08 2.30
CA ALA A 63 -8.04 8.67 3.24
C ALA A 63 -8.35 9.09 4.68
N ALA A 64 -8.71 10.37 4.90
CA ALA A 64 -9.07 10.88 6.21
C ALA A 64 -10.31 10.16 6.79
N SER A 65 -11.31 9.90 5.94
CA SER A 65 -12.51 9.15 6.33
C SER A 65 -12.18 7.70 6.72
N LEU A 66 -11.30 7.03 5.96
CA LEU A 66 -10.83 5.68 6.29
C LEU A 66 -10.04 5.67 7.59
N ASN A 67 -9.20 6.67 7.84
CA ASN A 67 -8.39 6.75 9.05
C ASN A 67 -9.25 7.05 10.30
N LYS A 68 -10.34 7.81 10.16
CA LYS A 68 -11.23 8.15 11.28
C LYS A 68 -12.20 7.03 11.65
N TYR A 69 -12.82 6.38 10.66
CA TYR A 69 -13.95 5.48 10.89
C TYR A 69 -13.62 4.00 10.77
N ARG A 70 -12.43 3.64 10.29
CA ARG A 70 -12.00 2.25 10.22
C ARG A 70 -11.16 1.92 11.44
N SER A 71 -11.38 0.74 12.00
CA SER A 71 -10.47 0.20 13.00
C SER A 71 -9.04 0.15 12.45
N LEU A 72 -8.08 0.38 13.35
CA LEU A 72 -6.68 0.10 13.09
C LEU A 72 -6.54 -1.33 12.58
N ILE A 73 -5.52 -1.57 11.76
CA ILE A 73 -5.10 -2.94 11.46
C ILE A 73 -4.48 -3.43 12.77
N ASN A 74 -5.32 -3.86 13.71
CA ASN A 74 -4.86 -4.63 14.85
C ASN A 74 -4.49 -6.00 14.28
N ASP A 75 -3.27 -6.43 14.52
CA ASP A 75 -2.93 -7.85 14.39
C ASP A 75 -3.85 -8.56 15.37
N ALA A 76 -4.90 -9.18 14.83
CA ALA A 76 -6.00 -9.79 15.58
C ALA A 76 -5.57 -11.10 16.27
N ASN A 77 -4.34 -11.15 16.81
CA ASN A 77 -3.75 -12.19 17.65
C ASN A 77 -2.57 -11.58 18.44
N SER A 78 -2.86 -10.55 19.25
CA SER A 78 -1.96 -10.13 20.34
C SER A 78 -2.65 -10.41 21.67
N ASP A 79 -3.03 -11.67 21.85
CA ASP A 79 -3.33 -12.34 23.12
C ASP A 79 -2.42 -13.58 23.21
#